data_AF-A0A241UZB5-F1
#
_entry.id   AF-A0A241UZB5-F1
#
_cell.length_a   1.000
_cell.length_b   1.000
_cell.length_c   1.000
_cell.angle_alpha   90.00
_cell.angle_beta   90.00
_cell.angle_gamma   90.00
#
_symmetry.space_group_name_H-M   'P 1'
#
loop_
_entity.id
_entity.type
_entity.pdbx_description
1 polymer ?
#
loop_
_entity_poly.entity_id
_entity_poly.type
_entity_poly.pdbx_seq_one_letter_code
_entity_poly.pdbx_strand_id
1 'polypeptide(L)'
;MQSNIDHNAIINKGKSIALAIQVDDWLKAQGKLEPTQIPFGQTRMSMKPKDTEYKTGQQSMRESMADSVSKKRPVLSSTDRPLTKEQERHKFNFEAKTKALANGESTFEGKCDLHGLTEFKAYQSGKHHCVKCRQRTSQLRKESS
;
A
#
# COMPACT_ATOMS: atom_id res chain seq x y z
N MET A 1 -33.29 55.59 7.37
CA MET A 1 -33.41 54.13 7.23
C MET A 1 -31.99 53.57 7.09
N GLN A 2 -31.39 53.09 8.16
CA GLN A 2 -30.06 52.48 8.12
C GLN A 2 -30.26 51.00 7.77
N SER A 3 -29.95 50.59 6.54
CA SER A 3 -30.03 49.18 6.16
C SER A 3 -28.95 48.40 6.91
N ASN A 4 -29.38 47.45 7.75
CA ASN A 4 -28.52 46.47 8.40
C ASN A 4 -28.01 45.47 7.34
N ILE A 5 -27.11 45.94 6.47
CA ILE A 5 -26.48 45.09 5.47
C ILE A 5 -25.36 44.34 6.20
N ASP A 6 -25.49 43.01 6.28
CA ASP A 6 -24.48 42.13 6.84
C ASP A 6 -23.11 42.41 6.17
N HIS A 7 -22.17 42.96 6.93
CA HIS A 7 -20.82 43.27 6.44
C HIS A 7 -20.11 42.03 5.86
N ASN A 8 -20.46 40.83 6.34
CA ASN A 8 -19.94 39.59 5.77
C ASN A 8 -20.44 39.35 4.35
N ALA A 9 -21.68 39.74 4.02
CA ALA A 9 -22.22 39.62 2.67
C ALA A 9 -21.43 40.48 1.67
N ILE A 10 -21.02 41.68 2.07
CA ILE A 10 -20.18 42.58 1.25
C ILE A 10 -18.79 41.97 1.04
N ILE A 11 -18.16 41.47 2.11
CA ILE A 11 -16.85 40.83 2.05
C ILE A 11 -16.89 39.57 1.17
N ASN A 12 -17.91 38.74 1.33
CA ASN A 12 -18.08 37.51 0.55
C ASN A 12 -18.34 37.80 -0.93
N LYS A 13 -19.07 38.89 -1.25
CA LYS A 13 -19.24 39.36 -2.62
C LYS A 13 -17.91 39.82 -3.24
N GLY A 14 -17.06 40.52 -2.47
CA GLY A 14 -15.72 40.89 -2.93
C GLY A 14 -14.85 39.65 -3.22
N LYS A 15 -14.88 38.66 -2.32
CA LYS A 15 -14.15 37.39 -2.49
C LYS A 15 -14.64 36.59 -3.71
N SER A 16 -15.95 36.55 -3.96
CA SER A 16 -16.50 35.80 -5.10
C SER A 16 -16.13 36.45 -6.44
N ILE A 17 -16.12 37.79 -6.52
CA ILE A 17 -15.67 38.52 -7.71
C ILE A 17 -14.19 38.27 -7.96
N ALA A 18 -13.35 38.36 -6.93
CA ALA A 18 -11.91 38.11 -7.06
C ALA A 18 -11.62 36.67 -7.53
N LEU A 19 -12.37 35.69 -7.01
CA LEU A 19 -12.25 34.30 -7.43
C LEU A 19 -12.69 34.10 -8.89
N ALA A 20 -13.77 34.76 -9.33
CA ALA A 20 -14.23 34.67 -10.72
C ALA A 20 -13.16 35.17 -11.70
N ILE A 21 -12.50 36.29 -11.40
CA ILE A 21 -11.40 36.83 -12.20
C ILE A 21 -10.25 35.82 -12.28
N GLN A 22 -9.87 35.21 -11.16
CA GLN A 22 -8.81 34.19 -11.13
C GLN A 22 -9.14 32.97 -12.00
N VAL A 23 -10.40 32.53 -12.00
CA VAL A 23 -10.85 31.40 -12.82
C VAL A 23 -10.81 31.77 -14.30
N ASP A 24 -11.25 32.97 -14.67
CA ASP A 24 -11.26 33.45 -16.06
C ASP A 24 -9.83 33.57 -16.62
N ASP A 25 -8.90 34.12 -15.85
CA ASP A 25 -7.50 34.25 -16.24
C ASP A 25 -6.85 32.88 -16.43
N TRP A 26 -7.15 31.92 -15.55
CA TRP A 26 -6.68 30.55 -15.67
C TRP A 26 -7.25 29.85 -16.92
N LEU A 27 -8.54 30.03 -17.23
CA LEU A 27 -9.17 29.46 -18.42
C LEU A 27 -8.58 30.02 -19.72
N LYS A 28 -8.39 31.35 -19.78
CA LYS A 28 -7.73 32.02 -20.91
C LYS A 28 -6.31 31.49 -21.13
N ALA A 29 -5.54 31.30 -20.06
CA ALA A 29 -4.19 30.73 -20.14
C ALA A 29 -4.18 29.29 -20.68
N GLN A 30 -5.26 28.53 -20.50
CA GLN A 30 -5.43 27.17 -21.04
C GLN A 30 -6.07 27.15 -22.44
N GLY A 31 -6.32 28.31 -23.07
CA GLY A 31 -6.99 28.42 -24.35
C GLY A 31 -8.47 28.02 -24.33
N LYS A 32 -9.12 28.07 -23.16
CA LYS A 32 -10.53 27.70 -22.95
C LYS A 32 -11.35 28.96 -22.69
N LEU A 33 -12.51 29.07 -23.34
CA LEU A 33 -13.40 30.22 -23.17
C LEU A 33 -14.35 30.06 -21.97
N GLU A 34 -14.72 28.82 -21.62
CA GLU A 34 -15.62 28.54 -20.51
C GLU A 34 -15.18 27.28 -19.74
N PRO A 35 -15.50 27.19 -18.43
CA PRO A 35 -15.31 25.97 -17.67
C PRO A 35 -16.14 24.83 -18.27
N THR A 36 -15.53 23.66 -18.48
CA THR A 36 -16.25 22.48 -18.95
C THR A 36 -17.31 22.08 -17.91
N GLN A 37 -18.59 22.21 -18.26
CA GLN A 37 -19.68 21.88 -17.36
C GLN A 37 -19.72 20.36 -17.13
N ILE A 38 -19.61 19.94 -15.87
CA ILE A 38 -19.77 18.53 -15.50
C ILE A 38 -21.27 18.21 -15.59
N PRO A 39 -21.68 17.13 -16.28
CA PRO A 39 -23.08 16.71 -16.34
C PRO A 39 -23.69 16.57 -14.95
N PHE A 40 -24.96 16.98 -14.81
CA PHE A 40 -25.70 16.81 -13.56
C PHE A 40 -25.65 15.34 -13.09
N GLY A 41 -25.31 15.13 -11.81
CA GLY A 41 -25.19 13.81 -11.21
C GLY A 41 -23.81 13.14 -11.35
N GLN A 42 -22.85 13.71 -12.09
CA GLN A 42 -21.49 13.19 -12.12
C GLN A 42 -20.63 13.84 -11.01
N THR A 43 -20.26 13.04 -10.01
CA THR A 43 -19.12 13.34 -9.14
C THR A 43 -17.96 12.46 -9.57
N ARG A 44 -16.74 13.02 -9.66
CA ARG A 44 -15.50 12.25 -9.95
C ARG A 44 -15.19 11.16 -8.89
N MET A 45 -16.02 11.02 -7.86
CA MET A 45 -15.91 9.96 -6.86
C MET A 45 -16.28 8.57 -7.38
N SER A 46 -17.01 8.45 -8.51
CA SER A 46 -17.33 7.14 -9.12
C SER A 46 -16.15 6.48 -9.82
N MET A 47 -15.03 7.20 -10.01
CA MET A 47 -13.80 6.70 -10.64
C MET A 47 -12.85 6.01 -9.64
N LYS A 48 -13.32 5.66 -8.43
CA LYS A 48 -12.52 4.76 -7.58
C LYS A 48 -12.50 3.37 -8.23
N PRO A 49 -11.33 2.71 -8.32
CA PRO A 49 -11.29 1.33 -8.75
C PRO A 49 -12.27 0.53 -7.90
N LYS A 50 -13.07 -0.28 -8.59
CA LYS A 50 -14.09 -1.13 -7.99
C LYS A 50 -13.32 -2.20 -7.20
N ASP A 51 -13.01 -1.94 -5.93
CA ASP A 51 -12.76 -3.02 -4.99
C ASP A 51 -13.97 -3.94 -5.11
N THR A 52 -13.77 -5.14 -5.66
CA THR A 52 -14.84 -6.04 -6.14
C THR A 52 -15.68 -6.64 -5.02
N GLU A 53 -15.55 -6.14 -3.79
CA GLU A 53 -16.17 -6.70 -2.59
C GLU A 53 -17.14 -5.68 -1.97
N TYR A 54 -18.38 -6.10 -1.75
CA TYR A 54 -19.39 -5.29 -1.08
C TYR A 54 -18.95 -5.03 0.36
N LYS A 55 -18.67 -3.77 0.70
CA LYS A 55 -18.33 -3.35 2.06
C LYS A 55 -19.57 -2.85 2.78
N THR A 56 -19.76 -3.31 4.01
CA THR A 56 -20.85 -2.79 4.87
C THR A 56 -20.56 -1.35 5.29
N GLY A 57 -21.60 -0.59 5.67
CA GLY A 57 -21.42 0.79 6.13
C GLY A 57 -20.43 0.91 7.31
N GLN A 58 -20.41 -0.08 8.20
CA GLN A 58 -19.45 -0.16 9.31
C GLN A 58 -18.01 -0.37 8.83
N GLN A 59 -17.78 -1.23 7.83
CA GLN A 59 -16.46 -1.45 7.24
C GLN A 59 -15.95 -0.19 6.54
N SER A 60 -16.82 0.49 5.77
CA SER A 60 -16.46 1.75 5.11
C SER A 60 -16.08 2.84 6.11
N MET A 61 -16.82 2.97 7.23
CA MET A 61 -16.47 3.92 8.29
C MET A 61 -15.11 3.55 8.91
N ARG A 62 -14.89 2.27 9.24
CA ARG A 62 -13.63 1.79 9.82
C ARG A 62 -12.43 2.07 8.91
N GLU A 63 -12.57 1.82 7.61
CA GLU A 63 -11.52 2.09 6.63
C GLU A 63 -11.23 3.59 6.52
N SER A 64 -12.25 4.44 6.41
CA SER A 64 -12.06 5.89 6.30
C SER A 64 -11.36 6.49 7.52
N MET A 65 -11.70 6.01 8.72
CA MET A 65 -11.06 6.42 9.98
C MET A 65 -9.62 5.91 10.06
N ALA A 66 -9.34 4.67 9.66
CA ALA A 66 -7.99 4.13 9.65
C ALA A 66 -7.07 4.85 8.65
N ASP A 67 -7.60 5.13 7.46
CA ASP A 67 -6.85 5.76 6.36
C ASP A 67 -6.50 7.23 6.66
N SER A 68 -7.43 7.97 7.30
CA SER A 68 -7.17 9.35 7.72
C SER A 68 -6.09 9.49 8.80
N VAL A 69 -5.99 8.52 9.72
CA VAL A 69 -4.92 8.46 10.74
C VAL A 69 -3.61 7.99 10.12
N SER A 70 -3.65 6.99 9.23
CA SER A 70 -2.48 6.45 8.54
C SER A 70 -1.77 7.51 7.70
N LYS A 71 -2.49 8.24 6.85
CA LYS A 71 -1.92 9.24 5.92
C LYS A 71 -1.27 10.44 6.61
N LYS A 72 -1.76 10.79 7.81
CA LYS A 72 -1.22 11.90 8.61
C LYS A 72 -0.18 11.45 9.63
N ARG A 73 0.12 10.15 9.70
CA ARG A 73 1.12 9.65 10.64
C ARG A 73 2.50 10.15 10.18
N PRO A 74 3.24 10.88 11.04
CA PRO A 74 4.60 11.28 10.69
C PRO A 74 5.42 10.00 10.44
N VAL A 75 6.10 9.96 9.29
CA VAL A 75 7.06 8.90 9.00
C VAL A 75 8.20 9.11 9.97
N LEU A 76 8.24 8.31 11.03
CA LEU A 76 9.41 8.22 11.91
C LEU A 76 10.62 7.93 11.01
N SER A 77 11.68 8.70 11.19
CA SER A 77 12.92 8.47 10.47
C SER A 77 13.36 7.02 10.72
N SER A 78 13.41 6.23 9.66
CA SER A 78 13.99 4.89 9.75
C SER A 78 15.48 5.07 9.96
N THR A 79 15.94 4.85 11.20
CA THR A 79 17.37 4.61 11.40
C THR A 79 17.72 3.31 10.70
N ASP A 80 18.68 3.38 9.77
CA ASP A 80 19.23 2.21 9.08
C ASP A 80 19.95 1.34 10.11
N ARG A 81 19.20 0.44 10.72
CA ARG A 81 19.77 -0.58 11.60
C ARG A 81 20.33 -1.68 10.71
N PRO A 82 21.61 -2.07 10.90
CA PRO A 82 22.15 -3.21 10.19
C PRO A 82 21.32 -4.46 10.50
N LEU A 83 21.10 -5.31 9.49
CA LEU A 83 20.38 -6.55 9.69
C LEU A 83 21.13 -7.45 10.68
N THR A 84 20.39 -8.15 11.51
CA THR A 84 20.98 -9.22 12.33
C THR A 84 21.38 -10.38 11.42
N LYS A 85 22.36 -11.20 11.86
CA LYS A 85 22.81 -12.40 11.11
C LYS A 85 21.65 -13.33 10.71
N GLU A 86 20.64 -13.42 11.57
CA GLU A 86 19.44 -14.21 11.31
C GLU A 86 18.57 -13.59 10.20
N GLN A 87 18.40 -12.26 10.21
CA GLN A 87 17.68 -11.54 9.15
C GLN A 87 18.40 -11.66 7.80
N GLU A 88 19.73 -11.58 7.79
CA GLU A 88 20.53 -11.80 6.58
C GLU A 88 20.34 -13.21 6.03
N ARG A 89 20.33 -14.22 6.90
CA ARG A 89 20.03 -15.62 6.53
C ARG A 89 18.63 -15.76 5.94
N HIS A 90 17.61 -15.16 6.57
CA HIS A 90 16.24 -15.19 6.05
C HIS A 90 16.13 -14.49 4.69
N LYS A 91 16.78 -13.34 4.54
CA LYS A 91 16.83 -12.59 3.28
C LYS A 91 17.46 -13.44 2.16
N PHE A 92 18.63 -14.04 2.43
CA PHE A 92 19.31 -14.92 1.49
C PHE A 92 18.43 -16.10 1.06
N ASN A 93 17.81 -16.81 2.01
CA ASN A 93 16.95 -17.94 1.70
C ASN A 93 15.68 -17.53 0.95
N PHE A 94 15.14 -16.35 1.25
CA PHE A 94 13.97 -15.81 0.55
C PHE A 94 14.29 -15.46 -0.90
N GLU A 95 15.42 -14.80 -1.15
CA GLU A 95 15.89 -14.47 -2.50
C GLU A 95 16.21 -15.72 -3.32
N ALA A 96 16.90 -16.70 -2.73
CA ALA A 96 17.20 -17.96 -3.41
C ALA A 96 15.92 -18.76 -3.75
N LYS A 97 14.98 -18.82 -2.80
CA LYS A 97 13.66 -19.45 -3.01
C LYS A 97 12.87 -18.77 -4.11
N THR A 98 12.78 -17.44 -4.09
CA THR A 98 11.99 -16.68 -5.08
C THR A 98 12.57 -16.85 -6.48
N LYS A 99 13.90 -16.86 -6.62
CA LYS A 99 14.58 -17.21 -7.88
C LYS A 99 14.26 -18.62 -8.35
N ALA A 100 14.38 -19.62 -7.48
CA ALA A 100 14.08 -21.02 -7.84
C ALA A 100 12.62 -21.20 -8.26
N LEU A 101 11.67 -20.61 -7.51
CA LEU A 101 10.25 -20.64 -7.86
C LEU A 101 9.95 -19.93 -9.17
N ALA A 102 10.62 -18.80 -9.46
CA ALA A 102 10.49 -18.12 -10.74
C ALA A 102 11.00 -18.98 -11.92
N ASN A 103 12.03 -19.79 -11.68
CA ASN A 103 12.56 -20.74 -12.66
C ASN A 103 11.76 -22.06 -12.74
N GLY A 104 10.74 -22.25 -11.89
CA GLY A 104 9.97 -23.50 -11.82
C GLY A 104 10.69 -24.64 -11.09
N GLU A 105 11.82 -24.36 -10.43
CA GLU A 105 12.57 -25.34 -9.65
C GLU A 105 11.96 -25.51 -8.24
N SER A 106 11.97 -26.75 -7.76
CA SER A 106 11.45 -27.10 -6.42
C SER A 106 12.55 -27.15 -5.35
N THR A 107 13.80 -26.90 -5.72
CA THR A 107 14.98 -26.99 -4.87
C THR A 107 15.86 -25.75 -5.04
N PHE A 108 16.50 -25.31 -3.98
CA PHE A 108 17.42 -24.17 -4.00
C PHE A 108 18.50 -24.30 -2.92
N GLU A 109 19.62 -23.61 -3.09
CA GLU A 109 20.66 -23.53 -2.07
C GLU A 109 20.36 -22.44 -1.04
N GLY A 110 20.36 -22.80 0.23
CA GLY A 110 20.04 -21.90 1.34
C GLY A 110 20.97 -22.11 2.54
N LYS A 111 21.02 -21.13 3.44
CA LYS A 111 21.74 -21.18 4.70
C LYS A 111 20.84 -21.72 5.81
N CYS A 112 21.28 -22.82 6.43
CA CYS A 112 20.68 -23.46 7.60
C CYS A 112 21.59 -23.26 8.82
N ASP A 113 21.03 -23.06 10.02
CA ASP A 113 21.85 -22.90 11.25
C ASP A 113 22.69 -24.13 11.57
N LEU A 114 22.11 -25.30 11.37
CA LEU A 114 22.73 -26.57 11.77
C LEU A 114 23.73 -27.09 10.74
N HIS A 115 23.50 -26.78 9.47
CA HIS A 115 24.20 -27.44 8.36
C HIS A 115 24.93 -26.46 7.43
N GLY A 116 24.85 -25.15 7.67
CA GLY A 116 25.44 -24.14 6.79
C GLY A 116 24.72 -24.07 5.44
N LEU A 117 25.48 -23.97 4.34
CA LEU A 117 24.94 -23.98 2.99
C LEU A 117 24.47 -25.39 2.61
N THR A 118 23.17 -25.53 2.34
CA THR A 118 22.54 -26.81 2.00
C THR A 118 21.39 -26.63 1.02
N GLU A 119 20.97 -27.73 0.41
CA GLU A 119 19.75 -27.77 -0.40
C GLU A 119 18.48 -27.68 0.47
N PHE A 120 17.60 -26.77 0.07
CA PHE A 120 16.26 -26.59 0.59
C PHE A 120 15.25 -26.98 -0.47
N LYS A 121 14.16 -27.62 -0.04
CA LYS A 121 13.01 -27.90 -0.89
C LYS A 121 11.96 -26.81 -0.69
N ALA A 122 11.60 -26.11 -1.78
CA ALA A 122 10.55 -25.11 -1.81
C ALA A 122 9.22 -25.73 -2.26
N TYR A 123 8.14 -25.33 -1.60
CA TYR A 123 6.77 -25.72 -1.94
C TYR A 123 5.97 -24.52 -2.46
N GLN A 124 5.00 -24.77 -3.34
CA GLN A 124 4.03 -23.77 -3.81
C GLN A 124 3.24 -23.14 -2.65
N SER A 125 3.07 -23.85 -1.52
CA SER A 125 2.46 -23.30 -0.30
C SER A 125 3.31 -22.23 0.40
N GLY A 126 4.50 -21.92 -0.11
CA GLY A 126 5.40 -20.91 0.45
C GLY A 126 6.32 -21.42 1.55
N LYS A 127 6.14 -22.65 2.02
CA LYS A 127 7.04 -23.29 3.00
C LYS A 127 8.32 -23.81 2.33
N HIS A 128 9.43 -23.75 3.05
CA HIS A 128 10.70 -24.33 2.62
C HIS A 128 11.39 -25.01 3.80
N HIS A 129 12.07 -26.13 3.52
CA HIS A 129 12.75 -26.92 4.56
C HIS A 129 14.12 -27.39 4.06
N CYS A 130 15.11 -27.36 4.95
CA CYS A 130 16.42 -27.97 4.70
C CYS A 130 16.25 -29.49 4.56
N VAL A 131 16.77 -30.07 3.49
CA VAL A 131 16.63 -31.51 3.18
C VAL A 131 17.29 -32.36 4.28
N LYS A 132 18.47 -31.96 4.77
CA LYS A 132 19.19 -32.66 5.85
C LYS A 132 18.42 -32.64 7.18
N CYS A 133 17.89 -31.48 7.57
CA CYS A 133 17.05 -31.37 8.78
C CYS A 133 15.84 -32.32 8.69
N ARG A 134 15.20 -32.37 7.52
CA ARG A 134 14.04 -33.22 7.32
C ARG A 134 14.38 -34.71 7.39
N GLN A 135 15.49 -35.12 6.78
CA GLN A 135 15.97 -36.50 6.86
C GLN A 135 16.26 -36.91 8.31
N ARG A 136 16.95 -36.06 9.08
CA ARG A 136 17.21 -36.30 10.50
C ARG A 136 15.92 -36.48 11.30
N THR A 137 14.93 -35.59 11.11
CA THR A 137 13.63 -35.73 11.79
C THR A 137 12.87 -36.98 11.38
N SER A 138 13.03 -37.43 10.13
CA SER A 138 12.41 -38.67 9.65
C SER A 138 13.07 -39.92 10.25
N GLN A 139 14.40 -39.91 10.45
CA GLN A 139 15.12 -41.01 11.08
C GLN A 139 14.71 -41.16 12.55
N LEU A 140 14.72 -40.06 13.31
CA LEU A 140 14.31 -40.06 14.71
C LEU A 140 12.87 -40.57 14.91
N ARG A 141 11.95 -40.24 13.99
CA ARG A 141 10.57 -40.77 14.04
C ARG A 141 10.51 -42.28 13.84
N LYS A 142 11.32 -42.83 12.94
CA LYS A 142 11.40 -44.28 12.70
C LYS A 142 11.99 -45.02 13.89
N GLU A 143 12.96 -44.43 14.57
CA GLU A 143 13.58 -45.02 15.77
C GLU A 143 12.65 -45.01 16.99
N SER A 144 11.66 -44.11 17.01
CA SER A 144 10.66 -44.00 18.08
C SER A 144 9.38 -44.83 17.87
N SER A 145 9.23 -45.50 16.72
CA SER A 145 8.09 -46.38 16.39
C SER A 145 8.50 -47.84 16.51
#